data_AF-A0A2S9F4D6-F1
#
_entry.id   AF-A0A2S9F4D6-F1
#
_cell.length_a   1.000
_cell.length_b   1.000
_cell.length_c   1.000
_cell.angle_alpha   90.00
_cell.angle_beta   90.00
_cell.angle_gamma   90.00
#
_symmetry.space_group_name_H-M   'P 1'
#
loop_
_entity.id
_entity.type
_entity.pdbx_description
1 polymer ?
#
loop_
_entity_poly.entity_id
_entity_poly.type
_entity_poly.pdbx_seq_one_letter_code
_entity_poly.pdbx_strand_id
1 'polypeptide(L)'
;VLALVSAALATDTAANWQHRLQPLGIPVSAVRTLPEALAATPDVLVTAGEFQLVGSPIRIAGYEPEYRAAPQLDEHAGAPAHSS
;
A
#
# COMPACT_ATOMS: atom_id res chain seq x y z
N VAL A 1 27.21 16.93 12.39
CA VAL A 1 26.66 16.58 11.05
C VAL A 1 25.14 16.41 11.10
N LEU A 2 24.57 15.55 11.96
CA LEU A 2 23.10 15.35 12.03
C LEU A 2 22.31 16.66 12.14
N ALA A 3 22.62 17.52 13.11
CA ALA A 3 21.93 18.80 13.31
C ALA A 3 21.95 19.70 12.07
N LEU A 4 23.07 19.71 11.33
CA LEU A 4 23.20 20.49 10.09
C LEU A 4 22.30 19.93 8.98
N VAL A 5 22.29 18.60 8.81
CA VAL A 5 21.45 17.94 7.81
C VAL A 5 19.97 18.10 8.14
N SER A 6 19.57 17.93 9.41
CA SER A 6 18.20 18.15 9.84
C SER A 6 17.75 19.59 9.62
N ALA A 7 18.60 20.58 9.92
CA ALA A 7 18.29 21.98 9.65
C ALA A 7 18.12 22.26 8.15
N ALA A 8 18.96 21.69 7.30
CA ALA A 8 18.82 21.81 5.85
C ALA A 8 17.54 21.13 5.34
N LEU A 9 17.24 19.90 5.77
CA LEU A 9 16.04 19.20 5.35
C LEU A 9 14.75 19.89 5.82
N ALA A 10 14.78 20.57 6.96
CA ALA A 10 13.64 21.30 7.50
C ALA A 10 13.22 22.54 6.68
N THR A 11 14.04 23.00 5.72
CA THR A 11 13.71 24.19 4.92
C THR A 11 12.73 23.92 3.78
N ASP A 12 12.30 22.68 3.59
CA ASP A 12 11.47 22.29 2.46
C ASP A 12 10.62 21.05 2.78
N THR A 13 9.73 20.67 1.86
CA THR A 13 8.88 19.49 1.99
C THR A 13 9.63 18.20 1.65
N ALA A 14 9.21 17.09 2.26
CA ALA A 14 9.74 15.77 1.94
C ALA A 14 9.57 15.42 0.44
N ALA A 15 8.46 15.83 -0.17
CA ALA A 15 8.19 15.62 -1.59
C ALA A 15 9.18 16.39 -2.49
N ASN A 16 9.46 17.66 -2.19
CA ASN A 16 10.40 18.45 -2.98
C ASN A 16 11.84 17.94 -2.81
N TRP A 17 12.23 17.52 -1.60
CA TRP A 17 13.52 16.86 -1.39
C TRP A 17 13.66 15.57 -2.19
N GLN A 18 12.64 14.69 -2.19
CA GLN A 18 12.65 13.49 -3.01
C GLN A 18 12.86 13.83 -4.50
N HIS A 19 12.08 14.78 -5.03
CA HIS A 19 12.16 15.21 -6.43
C HIS A 19 13.55 15.74 -6.82
N ARG A 20 14.23 16.46 -5.93
CA ARG A 20 15.55 17.05 -6.19
C ARG A 20 16.71 16.06 -6.05
N LEU A 21 16.63 15.13 -5.11
CA LEU A 21 17.74 14.23 -4.77
C LEU A 21 17.72 12.93 -5.59
N GLN A 22 16.54 12.43 -5.96
CA GLN A 22 16.39 11.19 -6.72
C GLN A 22 17.12 11.22 -8.08
N PRO A 23 17.10 12.31 -8.88
CA PRO A 23 17.86 12.40 -10.14
C PRO A 23 19.38 12.37 -9.95
N LEU A 24 19.89 12.62 -8.74
CA LEU A 24 21.32 12.56 -8.42
C LEU A 24 21.78 11.14 -8.06
N GLY A 25 20.90 10.15 -8.14
CA GLY A 25 21.18 8.76 -7.75
C GLY A 25 21.21 8.53 -6.23
N ILE A 26 20.70 9.48 -5.44
CA ILE A 26 20.61 9.34 -3.98
C ILE A 26 19.31 8.57 -3.64
N PRO A 27 19.39 7.42 -2.94
CA PRO A 27 18.20 6.71 -2.48
C PRO A 27 17.44 7.53 -1.42
N VAL A 28 16.25 8.00 -1.78
CA VAL A 28 15.40 8.81 -0.90
C VAL A 28 13.93 8.57 -1.23
N SER A 29 13.05 8.68 -0.22
CA SER A 29 11.60 8.76 -0.40
C SER A 29 11.00 9.71 0.61
N ALA A 30 9.95 10.42 0.21
CA ALA A 30 9.07 11.10 1.14
C ALA A 30 8.33 10.06 2.00
N VAL A 31 8.24 10.33 3.31
CA VAL A 31 7.34 9.58 4.20
C VAL A 31 5.92 10.05 3.90
N ARG A 32 5.05 9.11 3.54
CA ARG A 32 3.66 9.39 3.15
C ARG A 32 2.70 8.91 4.22
N THR A 33 1.58 9.59 4.34
CA THR A 33 0.41 9.08 5.06
C THR A 33 -0.19 7.89 4.30
N LEU A 34 -1.02 7.09 4.97
CA LEU A 34 -1.68 5.96 4.33
C LEU A 34 -2.53 6.37 3.10
N PRO A 35 -3.39 7.41 3.15
CA PRO A 35 -4.15 7.83 1.98
C PRO A 35 -3.26 8.23 0.79
N GLU A 36 -2.17 8.97 1.04
CA GLU A 36 -1.22 9.37 -0.01
C GLU A 36 -0.50 8.16 -0.62
N ALA A 37 -0.11 7.18 0.20
CA ALA A 37 0.56 5.98 -0.28
C ALA A 37 -0.35 5.11 -1.15
N LEU A 38 -1.62 4.96 -0.75
CA LEU A 38 -2.62 4.22 -1.52
C LEU A 38 -2.99 4.93 -2.82
N ALA A 39 -3.13 6.26 -2.81
CA ALA A 39 -3.37 7.05 -4.02
C ALA A 39 -2.20 6.96 -5.02
N ALA A 40 -0.96 6.87 -4.52
CA ALA A 40 0.23 6.70 -5.36
C ALA A 40 0.40 5.26 -5.89
N THR A 41 -0.33 4.29 -5.34
CA THR A 41 -0.18 2.86 -5.68
C THR A 41 -1.55 2.19 -5.88
N PRO A 42 -2.35 2.64 -6.87
CA PRO A 42 -3.73 2.17 -7.01
C PRO A 42 -3.84 0.67 -7.29
N ASP A 43 -2.84 0.05 -7.90
CA ASP A 43 -2.83 -1.38 -8.26
C ASP A 43 -2.77 -2.34 -7.06
N VAL A 44 -2.55 -1.83 -5.84
CA VAL A 44 -2.63 -2.62 -4.61
C VAL A 44 -4.04 -2.67 -4.02
N LEU A 45 -4.96 -1.86 -4.55
CA LEU A 45 -6.34 -1.81 -4.09
C LEU A 45 -7.22 -2.74 -4.91
N VAL A 46 -8.13 -3.41 -4.22
CA VAL A 46 -9.14 -4.29 -4.80
C VAL A 46 -10.51 -3.92 -4.26
N THR A 47 -11.56 -4.22 -5.03
CA THR A 47 -12.94 -4.08 -4.58
C THR A 47 -13.46 -5.43 -4.11
N ALA A 48 -13.98 -5.49 -2.89
CA ALA A 48 -14.57 -6.68 -2.29
C ALA A 48 -15.92 -6.34 -1.66
N GLY A 49 -17.00 -6.66 -2.37
CA GLY A 49 -18.33 -6.15 -2.03
C GLY A 49 -18.40 -4.62 -2.21
N GLU A 50 -18.79 -3.91 -1.16
CA GLU A 50 -18.90 -2.44 -1.16
C GLU A 50 -17.61 -1.70 -0.73
N PHE A 51 -16.57 -2.44 -0.35
CA PHE A 51 -15.35 -1.87 0.21
C PHE A 51 -14.18 -1.88 -0.79
N GLN A 52 -13.33 -0.86 -0.70
CA GLN A 52 -11.97 -0.93 -1.22
C GLN A 52 -11.02 -1.43 -0.14
N LEU A 53 -10.27 -2.47 -0.47
CA LEU A 53 -9.33 -3.14 0.44
C LEU A 53 -7.95 -3.24 -0.21
N VAL A 54 -6.94 -3.53 0.60
CA VAL A 54 -5.61 -3.90 0.08
C VAL A 54 -5.65 -5.35 -0.36
N GLY A 55 -5.30 -5.61 -1.63
CA GLY A 55 -5.21 -6.94 -2.20
C GLY A 55 -4.01 -7.75 -1.67
N SER A 56 -3.97 -9.03 -2.01
CA SER A 56 -2.81 -9.88 -1.70
C SER A 56 -1.56 -9.36 -2.40
N PRO A 57 -0.42 -9.20 -1.68
CA PRO A 57 0.84 -8.77 -2.29
C PRO A 57 1.52 -9.89 -3.10
N ILE A 58 1.04 -11.14 -2.99
CA ILE A 58 1.61 -12.30 -3.68
C ILE A 58 1.02 -12.39 -5.09
N ARG A 59 1.87 -12.22 -6.09
CA ARG A 59 1.52 -12.35 -7.52
C ARG A 59 1.95 -13.73 -8.02
N ILE A 60 1.04 -14.46 -8.66
CA ILE A 60 1.31 -15.75 -9.31
C ILE A 60 1.07 -15.56 -10.81
N ALA A 61 2.07 -15.89 -11.63
CA ALA A 61 1.97 -15.71 -13.07
C ALA A 61 0.79 -16.51 -13.65
N GLY A 62 -0.10 -15.81 -14.38
CA GLY A 62 -1.29 -16.42 -14.98
C GLY A 62 -2.44 -16.68 -14.01
N TYR A 63 -2.35 -16.26 -12.75
CA TYR A 63 -3.42 -16.40 -11.77
C TYR A 63 -3.87 -15.05 -11.24
N GLU A 64 -5.16 -14.77 -11.36
CA GLU A 64 -5.81 -13.59 -10.81
C GLU A 64 -6.71 -14.02 -9.64
N PRO A 65 -6.47 -13.55 -8.41
CA PRO A 65 -7.31 -13.88 -7.26
C PRO A 65 -8.72 -13.28 -7.39
N GLU A 66 -9.75 -14.05 -7.04
CA GLU A 66 -11.12 -13.54 -6.89
C GLU A 66 -11.32 -12.96 -5.48
N TYR A 67 -11.68 -11.68 -5.39
CA TYR A 67 -12.00 -11.01 -4.14
C TYR A 67 -13.52 -10.85 -4.00
N ARG A 68 -14.09 -11.49 -2.98
CA ARG A 68 -15.52 -11.44 -2.65
C ARG A 68 -15.77 -10.64 -1.37
N ALA A 69 -17.01 -10.17 -1.20
CA ALA A 69 -17.44 -9.53 0.04
C ALA A 69 -17.16 -10.43 1.25
N ALA A 70 -16.94 -9.80 2.41
CA ALA A 70 -16.85 -10.51 3.67
C ALA A 70 -18.13 -11.33 3.89
N PRO A 71 -18.01 -12.58 4.39
CA PRO A 71 -19.18 -13.41 4.61
C PRO A 71 -20.10 -12.78 5.65
N GLN A 72 -21.40 -12.96 5.47
CA GLN A 72 -22.36 -12.62 6.51
C GLN A 72 -22.21 -13.59 7.69
N LEU A 73 -22.73 -13.18 8.85
CA LEU A 73 -22.83 -14.07 9.99
C LEU A 73 -23.61 -15.32 9.59
N ASP A 74 -23.06 -16.49 9.89
CA ASP A 74 -23.65 -17.81 9.62
C ASP A 74 -23.77 -18.22 8.13
N GLU A 75 -23.21 -17.44 7.19
CA GLU A 75 -23.35 -17.69 5.74
C GLU A 75 -22.92 -19.12 5.33
N HIS A 76 -21.91 -19.67 6.01
CA HIS A 76 -21.29 -20.96 5.66
C HIS A 76 -21.53 -22.07 6.71
N ALA A 77 -22.47 -21.90 7.64
CA ALA A 77 -22.62 -22.84 8.76
C ALA A 77 -23.00 -24.28 8.37
N GLY A 78 -23.58 -24.47 7.19
CA GLY A 78 -23.87 -25.79 6.62
C GLY A 78 -22.77 -26.36 5.71
N ALA A 79 -21.69 -25.61 5.46
CA ALA A 79 -20.59 -26.07 4.61
C ALA A 79 -19.76 -27.12 5.36
N PRO A 80 -19.33 -28.20 4.71
CA PRO A 80 -18.44 -29.17 5.33
C PRO A 80 -17.15 -28.45 5.76
N ALA A 81 -16.76 -28.64 7.02
CA ALA A 81 -15.49 -28.14 7.52
C ALA A 81 -14.37 -28.69 6.62
N HIS A 82 -13.59 -27.80 6.00
CA HIS A 82 -12.39 -28.21 5.32
C HIS A 82 -11.38 -28.64 6.38
N SER A 83 -11.25 -29.95 6.60
CA SER A 83 -10.13 -30.49 7.37
C SER A 83 -8.88 -30.34 6.53
N SER A 84 -7.96 -29.49 7.01
CA SER A 84 -6.56 -29.50 6.57
C SER A 84 -5.84 -30.76 7.00
#